data_AF-A0A7Z0PS98-F1
#
_entry.id   AF-A0A7Z0PS98-F1
#
_cell.length_a   1.000
_cell.length_b   1.000
_cell.length_c   1.000
_cell.angle_alpha   90.00
_cell.angle_beta   90.00
_cell.angle_gamma   90.00
#
_symmetry.space_group_name_H-M   'P 1'
#
loop_
_entity.id
_entity.type
_entity.pdbx_description
1 polymer ?
#
loop_
_entity_poly.entity_id
_entity_poly.type
_entity_poly.pdbx_seq_one_letter_code
_entity_poly.pdbx_strand_id
1 'polypeptide(L)'
;MASSPHDPPLPRTVRAVDTAQLLDLAPEAAMYSFSQRLPVDRLREHLAADATHHLFPTLVHRLTHRPETPLQWRCRQLLTVSTGEQILGLLEVLPDTFDKIPETLDTASKKDIVSRIERAVTVREWAERMAAHAGSSCSRQPPTDTT
;
A
#
# COMPACT_ATOMS: atom_id res chain seq x y z
N MET A 1 20.54 19.57 5.22
CA MET A 1 19.94 19.49 3.87
C MET A 1 18.74 20.43 3.88
N ALA A 2 18.83 21.56 3.18
CA ALA A 2 17.75 22.55 3.15
C ALA A 2 16.74 22.11 2.08
N SER A 3 15.50 21.84 2.49
CA SER A 3 14.39 21.65 1.56
C SER A 3 14.22 22.92 0.71
N SER A 4 14.03 22.77 -0.60
CA SER A 4 13.77 23.91 -1.48
C SER A 4 12.45 24.58 -1.08
N PRO A 5 12.33 25.93 -1.13
CA PRO A 5 11.18 26.68 -0.59
C PRO A 5 9.86 26.52 -1.39
N HIS A 6 9.78 25.59 -2.34
CA HIS A 6 8.62 25.38 -3.22
C HIS A 6 7.99 23.99 -3.13
N ASP A 7 8.47 23.10 -2.26
CA ASP A 7 7.87 21.79 -2.09
C ASP A 7 6.74 21.85 -1.05
N PRO A 8 5.54 21.29 -1.33
CA PRO A 8 4.46 21.26 -0.37
C PRO A 8 4.90 20.48 0.88
N PRO A 9 4.58 20.96 2.10
CA PRO A 9 4.99 20.31 3.33
C PRO A 9 4.39 18.92 3.38
N LEU A 10 5.20 17.91 3.73
CA LEU A 10 4.71 16.54 3.90
C LEU A 10 3.73 16.48 5.08
N PRO A 11 2.45 16.13 4.87
CA PRO A 11 1.50 16.05 5.95
C PRO A 11 1.80 14.80 6.79
N ARG A 12 2.08 15.01 8.07
CA ARG A 12 2.34 13.94 9.03
C ARG A 12 1.05 13.41 9.64
N THR A 13 0.09 13.06 8.78
CA THR A 13 -1.23 12.56 9.20
C THR A 13 -1.57 11.27 8.48
N VAL A 14 -2.46 10.48 9.10
CA VAL A 14 -2.96 9.23 8.51
C VAL A 14 -4.34 9.50 7.93
N ARG A 15 -4.57 8.96 6.72
CA ARG A 15 -5.87 8.96 6.04
C ARG A 15 -6.42 7.55 5.98
N ALA A 16 -7.74 7.42 6.20
CA ALA A 16 -8.47 6.17 6.01
C ALA A 16 -9.07 6.18 4.60
N VAL A 17 -8.92 5.06 3.88
CA VAL A 17 -9.50 4.84 2.55
C VAL A 17 -10.15 3.46 2.52
N ASP A 18 -11.25 3.32 1.80
CA ASP A 18 -11.81 2.00 1.51
C ASP A 18 -11.05 1.32 0.35
N THR A 19 -11.37 0.05 0.08
CA THR A 19 -10.73 -0.71 -0.99
C THR A 19 -11.00 -0.13 -2.37
N ALA A 20 -12.19 0.42 -2.63
CA ALA A 20 -12.52 1.02 -3.93
C ALA A 20 -11.66 2.26 -4.19
N GLN A 21 -11.58 3.18 -3.22
CA GLN A 21 -10.71 4.35 -3.26
C GLN A 21 -9.25 3.96 -3.47
N LEU A 22 -8.77 2.92 -2.78
CA LEU A 22 -7.40 2.44 -2.95
C LEU A 22 -7.14 1.89 -4.36
N LEU A 23 -8.12 1.19 -4.95
CA LEU A 23 -8.04 0.68 -6.31
C LEU A 23 -8.13 1.79 -7.37
N ASP A 24 -8.71 2.95 -7.05
CA ASP A 24 -8.72 4.14 -7.92
C ASP A 24 -7.38 4.90 -7.90
N LEU A 25 -6.63 4.83 -6.79
CA LEU A 25 -5.30 5.46 -6.68
C LEU A 25 -4.21 4.70 -7.47
N ALA A 26 -4.33 3.38 -7.60
CA ALA A 26 -3.30 2.56 -8.25
C ALA A 26 -3.15 2.84 -9.77
N PRO A 27 -4.24 3.04 -10.55
CA PRO A 27 -4.16 3.51 -11.93
C PRO A 27 -3.50 4.88 -12.07
N GLU A 28 -3.79 5.84 -11.18
CA GLU A 28 -3.13 7.16 -11.19
C GLU A 28 -1.62 6.99 -11.02
N ALA A 29 -1.19 6.19 -10.04
CA ALA A 29 0.22 5.87 -9.85
C ALA A 29 0.84 5.18 -11.08
N ALA A 30 0.09 4.29 -11.77
CA ALA A 30 0.58 3.61 -12.97
C ALA A 30 0.75 4.58 -14.14
N MET A 31 -0.19 5.52 -14.31
CA MET A 31 -0.13 6.56 -15.35
C MET A 31 1.15 7.38 -15.25
N TYR A 32 1.60 7.69 -14.03
CA TYR A 32 2.86 8.40 -13.80
C TYR A 32 4.09 7.50 -13.64
N SER A 33 3.95 6.18 -13.88
CA SER A 33 5.02 5.19 -13.70
C SER A 33 5.65 5.19 -12.31
N PHE A 34 4.83 5.50 -11.29
CA PHE A 34 5.25 5.50 -9.90
C PHE A 34 5.61 4.09 -9.41
N SER A 35 6.47 4.02 -8.41
CA SER A 35 6.92 2.74 -7.84
C SER A 35 5.78 2.06 -7.10
N GLN A 36 5.22 0.99 -7.68
CA GLN A 36 4.23 0.13 -7.04
C GLN A 36 4.85 -1.22 -6.67
N ARG A 37 4.78 -1.60 -5.39
CA ARG A 37 5.24 -2.92 -4.94
C ARG A 37 4.17 -4.01 -5.08
N LEU A 38 2.91 -3.62 -5.33
CA LEU A 38 1.82 -4.52 -5.65
C LEU A 38 0.98 -3.90 -6.76
N PRO A 39 0.95 -4.48 -7.98
CA PRO A 39 0.09 -4.00 -9.05
C PRO A 39 -1.40 -4.07 -8.68
N VAL A 40 -2.22 -3.23 -9.31
CA VAL A 40 -3.67 -3.12 -9.04
C VAL A 40 -4.42 -4.45 -9.11
N ASP A 41 -4.08 -5.33 -10.05
CA ASP A 41 -4.75 -6.63 -10.19
C ASP A 41 -4.50 -7.53 -8.99
N ARG A 42 -3.29 -7.47 -8.42
CA ARG A 42 -2.95 -8.21 -7.19
C ARG A 42 -3.57 -7.60 -5.95
N LEU A 43 -3.73 -6.28 -5.90
CA LEU A 43 -4.50 -5.64 -4.84
C LEU A 43 -5.96 -6.11 -4.88
N ARG A 44 -6.58 -6.11 -6.06
CA ARG A 44 -7.97 -6.54 -6.24
C ARG A 44 -8.19 -8.00 -5.84
N GLU A 45 -7.25 -8.88 -6.15
CA GLU A 45 -7.35 -10.32 -5.84
C GLU A 45 -7.29 -10.61 -4.33
N HIS A 46 -6.53 -9.81 -3.57
CA HIS A 46 -6.14 -10.19 -2.20
C HIS A 46 -6.61 -9.24 -1.11
N LEU A 47 -7.03 -8.01 -1.43
CA LEU A 47 -7.57 -7.12 -0.41
C LEU A 47 -8.98 -7.56 0.03
N ALA A 48 -9.28 -7.33 1.30
CA ALA A 48 -10.64 -7.49 1.79
C ALA A 48 -11.52 -6.37 1.22
N ALA A 49 -12.56 -6.71 0.46
CA ALA A 49 -13.35 -5.77 -0.34
C ALA A 49 -14.01 -4.62 0.45
N ASP A 50 -14.44 -4.90 1.69
CA ASP A 50 -15.12 -3.94 2.56
C ASP A 50 -14.22 -3.42 3.69
N ALA A 51 -12.90 -3.57 3.56
CA ALA A 51 -11.97 -3.16 4.60
C ALA A 51 -11.57 -1.68 4.49
N THR A 52 -11.26 -1.11 5.64
CA THR A 52 -10.52 0.16 5.71
C THR A 52 -9.03 -0.11 5.64
N HIS A 53 -8.36 0.67 4.79
CA HIS A 53 -6.91 0.74 4.68
C HIS A 53 -6.44 2.13 5.11
N HIS A 54 -5.13 2.25 5.35
CA HIS A 54 -4.57 3.50 5.85
C HIS A 54 -3.36 3.95 5.05
N LEU A 55 -3.29 5.25 4.77
CA LEU A 55 -2.19 5.90 4.08
C LEU A 55 -1.48 6.85 5.03
N PHE A 56 -0.15 6.77 5.08
CA PHE A 56 0.70 7.66 5.86
C PHE A 56 1.86 8.20 5.01
N PRO A 57 1.83 9.48 4.60
CA PRO A 57 2.91 10.11 3.85
C PRO A 57 4.20 10.17 4.66
N THR A 58 5.31 9.69 4.09
CA THR A 58 6.60 9.61 4.79
C THR A 58 7.77 10.26 4.06
N LEU A 59 7.65 10.47 2.75
CA LEU A 59 8.70 11.07 1.95
C LEU A 59 8.12 11.87 0.79
N VAL A 60 8.66 13.06 0.55
CA VAL A 60 8.45 13.80 -0.70
C VAL A 60 9.42 13.26 -1.74
N HIS A 61 8.91 12.83 -2.88
CA HIS A 61 9.71 12.28 -3.96
C HIS A 61 9.59 13.20 -5.19
N ARG A 62 10.73 13.75 -5.61
CA ARG A 62 10.89 14.55 -6.82
C ARG A 62 11.99 13.89 -7.68
N LEU A 63 11.64 13.46 -8.88
CA LEU A 63 12.60 12.87 -9.81
C LEU A 63 13.35 13.99 -10.53
N THR A 64 14.56 14.31 -10.09
CA THR A 64 15.38 15.37 -10.70
C THR A 64 15.73 15.08 -12.17
N HIS A 65 15.76 13.82 -12.56
CA HIS A 65 16.04 13.36 -13.93
C HIS A 65 14.78 13.22 -14.81
N ARG A 66 13.59 13.47 -14.25
CA ARG A 66 12.30 13.51 -14.97
C ARG A 66 11.45 14.67 -14.46
N PRO A 67 11.80 15.92 -14.82
CA PRO A 67 11.09 17.11 -14.36
C PRO A 67 9.63 17.18 -14.80
N GLU A 68 9.23 16.43 -15.83
CA GLU A 68 7.86 16.25 -16.29
C GLU A 68 7.03 15.37 -15.34
N THR A 69 7.68 14.55 -14.51
CA THR A 69 6.98 13.75 -13.50
C THR A 69 6.54 14.67 -12.35
N PRO A 70 5.25 14.67 -11.99
CA PRO A 70 4.77 15.52 -10.91
C PRO A 70 5.42 15.16 -9.57
N LEU A 71 5.47 16.15 -8.68
CA LEU A 71 5.86 15.91 -7.30
C LEU A 71 4.86 14.94 -6.65
N GLN A 72 5.39 13.99 -5.90
CA GLN A 72 4.60 12.91 -5.31
C GLN A 72 5.03 12.65 -3.87
N TRP A 73 4.10 12.15 -3.07
CA TRP A 73 4.36 11.68 -1.72
C TRP A 73 4.37 10.16 -1.70
N ARG A 74 5.46 9.60 -1.16
CA ARG A 74 5.51 8.17 -0.85
C ARG A 74 4.78 7.91 0.47
N CYS A 75 3.66 7.22 0.35
CA CYS A 75 2.86 6.75 1.45
C CYS A 75 3.26 5.34 1.87
N ARG A 76 3.45 5.14 3.17
CA ARG A 76 3.34 3.81 3.77
C ARG A 76 1.86 3.46 3.90
N GLN A 77 1.53 2.21 3.60
CA GLN A 77 0.15 1.74 3.64
C GLN A 77 -0.01 0.63 4.66
N LEU A 78 -1.06 0.71 5.48
CA LEU A 78 -1.56 -0.47 6.19
C LEU A 78 -2.71 -1.05 5.36
N LEU A 79 -2.43 -2.16 4.71
CA LEU A 79 -3.39 -2.89 3.87
C LEU A 79 -3.99 -4.04 4.68
N THR A 80 -5.27 -4.31 4.48
CA THR A 80 -5.98 -5.42 5.12
C THR A 80 -6.33 -6.42 4.03
N VAL A 81 -5.75 -7.61 4.06
CA VAL A 81 -6.03 -8.65 3.07
C VAL A 81 -7.28 -9.45 3.45
N SER A 82 -7.81 -10.24 2.51
CA SER A 82 -9.05 -11.02 2.66
C SER A 82 -9.03 -12.01 3.83
N THR A 83 -7.85 -12.42 4.30
CA THR A 83 -7.66 -13.24 5.50
C THR A 83 -7.78 -12.46 6.81
N GLY A 84 -7.89 -11.13 6.75
CA GLY A 84 -7.83 -10.23 7.91
C GLY A 84 -6.42 -9.86 8.36
N GLU A 85 -5.37 -10.47 7.78
CA GLU A 85 -3.98 -10.09 8.03
C GLU A 85 -3.73 -8.64 7.56
N GLN A 86 -2.86 -7.94 8.28
CA GLN A 86 -2.44 -6.60 7.90
C GLN A 86 -1.00 -6.57 7.42
N ILE A 87 -0.79 -5.91 6.29
CA ILE A 87 0.50 -5.88 5.60
C ILE A 87 0.91 -4.45 5.26
N LEU A 88 2.23 -4.23 5.23
CA LEU A 88 2.85 -2.97 4.89
C LEU A 88 3.06 -2.85 3.37
N GLY A 89 2.35 -1.91 2.75
CA GLY A 89 2.51 -1.50 1.36
C GLY A 89 3.25 -0.17 1.19
N LEU A 90 3.62 0.13 -0.05
CA LEU A 90 4.10 1.45 -0.47
C LEU A 90 3.35 1.86 -1.74
N LEU A 91 2.87 3.10 -1.74
CA LEU A 91 2.23 3.75 -2.89
C LEU A 91 2.70 5.19 -2.96
N GLU A 92 3.01 5.66 -4.16
CA GLU A 92 3.24 7.08 -4.38
C GLU A 92 1.93 7.72 -4.86
N VAL A 93 1.58 8.87 -4.27
CA VAL A 93 0.33 9.59 -4.53
C VAL A 93 0.63 11.06 -4.80
N LEU A 94 -0.20 11.71 -5.60
CA LEU A 94 -0.13 13.16 -5.76
C LEU A 94 -0.60 13.88 -4.49
N PRO A 95 0.01 15.02 -4.11
CA PRO A 95 -0.46 15.85 -3.00
C PRO A 95 -1.95 16.21 -3.13
N ASP A 96 -2.37 16.71 -4.30
CA ASP A 96 -3.75 17.12 -4.55
C ASP A 96 -4.75 15.96 -4.44
N THR A 97 -4.32 14.75 -4.76
CA THR A 97 -5.15 13.55 -4.60
C THR A 97 -5.24 13.15 -3.13
N PHE A 98 -4.14 13.20 -2.38
CA PHE A 98 -4.13 12.91 -0.94
C PHE A 98 -4.98 13.91 -0.15
N ASP A 99 -4.92 15.20 -0.49
CA ASP A 99 -5.64 16.26 0.21
C ASP A 99 -7.17 16.15 0.06
N LYS A 100 -7.65 15.48 -0.99
CA LYS A 100 -9.08 15.16 -1.18
C LYS A 100 -9.57 14.05 -0.26
N ILE A 101 -8.66 13.26 0.33
CA ILE A 101 -9.03 12.19 1.25
C ILE A 101 -9.41 12.80 2.60
N PRO A 102 -10.60 12.51 3.16
CA PRO A 102 -11.03 13.08 4.43
C PRO A 102 -10.14 12.70 5.63
N GLU A 103 -9.92 13.66 6.53
CA GLU A 103 -9.27 13.43 7.84
C GLU A 103 -10.26 12.96 8.90
N THR A 104 -10.64 11.69 8.88
CA THR A 104 -11.67 11.14 9.78
C THR A 104 -11.13 10.59 11.10
N LEU A 105 -9.82 10.34 11.19
CA LEU A 105 -9.19 9.69 12.33
C LEU A 105 -8.80 10.70 13.42
N ASP A 106 -9.03 10.34 14.68
CA ASP A 106 -8.49 11.07 15.82
C ASP A 106 -6.99 10.80 16.02
N THR A 107 -6.35 11.56 16.91
CA THR A 107 -4.90 11.47 17.17
C THR A 107 -4.45 10.13 17.75
N ALA A 108 -5.26 9.50 18.62
CA ALA A 108 -4.91 8.20 19.22
C ALA A 108 -4.99 7.09 18.16
N SER A 109 -6.04 7.10 17.34
CA SER A 109 -6.20 6.19 16.20
C SER A 109 -5.04 6.31 15.21
N LYS A 110 -4.64 7.54 14.85
CA LYS A 110 -3.47 7.78 13.99
C LYS A 110 -2.19 7.16 14.56
N LYS A 111 -1.95 7.33 15.87
CA LYS A 111 -0.78 6.77 16.55
C LYS A 111 -0.78 5.24 16.54
N ASP A 112 -1.91 4.61 16.84
CA ASP A 112 -2.05 3.15 16.77
C ASP A 112 -1.74 2.61 15.38
N ILE A 113 -2.31 3.25 14.34
CA ILE A 113 -2.09 2.83 12.95
C ILE A 113 -0.62 2.95 12.56
N VAL A 114 0.07 4.04 12.93
CA VAL A 114 1.51 4.17 12.68
C VAL A 114 2.29 3.04 13.38
N SER A 115 1.97 2.73 14.63
CA SER A 115 2.59 1.61 15.35
C SER A 115 2.28 0.24 14.73
N ARG A 116 1.14 0.06 14.06
CA ARG A 116 0.81 -1.17 13.32
C ARG A 116 1.57 -1.25 12.00
N ILE A 117 1.66 -0.15 11.27
CA ILE A 117 2.47 -0.01 10.06
C ILE A 117 3.94 -0.39 10.31
N GLU A 118 4.48 -0.05 11.48
CA GLU A 118 5.85 -0.39 11.87
C GLU A 118 6.08 -1.87 12.17
N ARG A 119 5.03 -2.59 12.59
CA ARG A 119 5.09 -4.00 12.99
C ARG A 119 4.57 -4.95 11.90
N ALA A 120 3.88 -4.43 10.89
CA ALA A 120 3.30 -5.21 9.82
C ALA A 120 4.39 -5.81 8.90
N VAL A 121 4.16 -7.05 8.48
CA VAL A 121 4.94 -7.74 7.44
C VAL A 121 4.85 -6.99 6.11
N THR A 122 5.93 -6.96 5.35
CA THR A 122 5.90 -6.26 4.05
C THR A 122 5.06 -7.03 3.04
N VAL A 123 4.44 -6.31 2.11
CA VAL A 123 3.77 -6.90 0.93
C VAL A 123 4.66 -7.93 0.22
N ARG A 124 5.97 -7.68 0.13
CA ARG A 124 6.92 -8.61 -0.50
C ARG A 124 7.01 -9.92 0.27
N GLU A 125 7.29 -9.87 1.57
CA GLU A 125 7.38 -11.07 2.43
C GLU A 125 6.06 -11.81 2.50
N TRP A 126 4.94 -11.09 2.48
CA TRP A 126 3.61 -11.67 2.39
C TRP A 126 3.39 -12.39 1.05
N ALA A 127 3.74 -11.76 -0.08
CA ALA A 127 3.62 -12.37 -1.41
C ALA A 127 4.50 -13.62 -1.56
N GLU A 128 5.70 -13.61 -1.00
CA GLU A 128 6.61 -14.77 -0.95
C GLU A 128 5.97 -15.95 -0.20
N ARG A 129 5.32 -15.69 0.95
CA ARG A 129 4.57 -16.72 1.71
C ARG A 129 3.39 -17.27 0.90
N MET A 130 2.63 -16.40 0.24
CA MET A 130 1.48 -16.82 -0.57
C MET A 130 1.91 -17.70 -1.76
N ALA A 131 3.02 -17.35 -2.42
CA ALA A 131 3.58 -18.17 -3.49
C ALA A 131 4.02 -19.56 -2.99
N ALA A 132 4.65 -19.64 -1.81
CA ALA A 132 5.05 -20.91 -1.20
C ALA A 132 3.85 -21.81 -0.84
N HIS A 133 2.75 -21.23 -0.35
CA HIS A 133 1.51 -21.96 -0.08
C HIS A 133 0.84 -22.50 -1.35
N ALA A 134 0.82 -21.72 -2.44
CA ALA A 134 0.28 -22.16 -3.72
C ALA A 134 1.09 -23.32 -4.35
N GLY A 135 2.42 -23.33 -4.15
CA GLY A 135 3.29 -24.44 -4.59
C GLY A 135 3.13 -25.71 -3.75
N SER A 136 2.81 -25.58 -2.47
CA SER A 136 2.69 -26.71 -1.53
C SER A 136 1.42 -27.55 -1.72
N SER A 137 0.36 -26.98 -2.29
CA SER A 137 -0.89 -27.71 -2.55
C SER A 137 -0.81 -28.70 -3.73
N CYS A 138 0.28 -28.70 -4.51
CA CYS A 138 0.45 -29.61 -5.66
C CYS A 138 1.07 -30.98 -5.29
N SER A 139 1.51 -31.18 -4.04
CA SER A 139 2.15 -32.43 -3.60
C SER A 139 1.28 -33.24 -2.65
N ARG A 140 0.16 -33.78 -3.15
CA ARG A 140 -0.57 -34.88 -2.50
C ARG A 140 -1.00 -35.90 -3.56
N GLN A 141 -0.09 -36.80 -3.94
CA GLN A 141 -0.49 -38.03 -4.64
C GLN A 141 -1.14 -39.00 -3.64
N PRO A 142 -2.27 -39.64 -3.99
CA PRO A 142 -2.88 -40.68 -3.15
C PRO A 142 -2.03 -41.96 -3.17
N PRO A 143 -2.05 -42.79 -2.11
CA PRO A 143 -1.40 -44.08 -2.15
C PRO A 143 -2.11 -44.98 -3.16
N THR A 144 -1.37 -45.49 -4.15
CA THR A 144 -1.82 -46.63 -4.95
C THR A 144 -1.70 -47.87 -4.09
N ASP A 145 -2.79 -48.22 -3.41
CA ASP A 145 -3.03 -49.58 -2.95
C ASP A 145 -3.46 -50.40 -4.17
N THR A 146 -2.60 -51.30 -4.63
CA THR A 146 -3.00 -52.42 -5.48
C THR A 146 -2.32 -53.67 -4.96
N THR A 147 -3.20 -54.63 -4.63
CA THR A 147 -3.02 -56.01 -4.20
C THR A 147 -1.90 -56.78 -4.90
#